data_AF-A0A815LP38-F1
#
_entry.id   AF-A0A815LP38-F1
#
_cell.length_a   1.000
_cell.length_b   1.000
_cell.length_c   1.000
_cell.angle_alpha   90.00
_cell.angle_beta   90.00
_cell.angle_gamma   90.00
#
_symmetry.space_group_name_H-M   'P 1'
#
loop_
_entity.id
_entity.type
_entity.pdbx_description
1 polymer ?
#
loop_
_entity_poly.entity_id
_entity_poly.type
_entity_poly.pdbx_seq_one_letter_code
_entity_poly.pdbx_strand_id
1 'polypeptide(L)'
;MASGSSSTTSKPDKSSSSAAESKSAALPQPVRRVIQNFLLIWLDANIDETKEDFKNSLKHLRHIVVSITTFKDGKECCKFLDDIKKEKVFMIVSSALGRQVAPELQTMPQIELIYVFCGNKSYHEEWAKSIPKVKGVYTDIKPICEALEIDRQRCDRNMISISFNNLDPLFMYTQLLKEALLEIEDDDKTSIKDLAEYCREQDDIPEDQIKQIEREYHKHTPIWWYTAETFIYSTLNRGLRVMDVDIIMKLELNREQEHGTQKHFQVFRGQGLSLEDFAKMKKTKGGLMSFNNFLSTSRNRQISLENFARPATKNPDLVGILFVMNIDTDICTKSQTPFAEVSQVSYYKDQEEEILFTTHTIFRIDRIERIDDKHNDRLWQVNLTLAVAPDIDDLPPNYFDILIVPNGAILYPNDVTPYTESSKAEIKRNAKGVLSFDQLVDKKS
;
A
#
# COMPACT_ATOMS: atom_id res chain seq x y z
N MET A 1 14.54 -85.81 -55.75
CA MET A 1 13.22 -85.87 -55.09
C MET A 1 12.87 -84.47 -54.63
N ALA A 2 11.62 -84.09 -54.87
CA ALA A 2 10.91 -82.84 -54.55
C ALA A 2 11.23 -82.28 -53.13
N SER A 3 11.11 -80.99 -52.78
CA SER A 3 10.60 -79.76 -53.41
C SER A 3 10.71 -78.61 -52.39
N GLY A 4 10.97 -77.38 -52.87
CA GLY A 4 10.66 -76.08 -52.23
C GLY A 4 11.65 -75.56 -51.16
N SER A 5 12.64 -74.71 -51.47
CA SER A 5 12.60 -73.23 -51.61
C SER A 5 12.09 -72.49 -50.38
N SER A 6 12.71 -71.45 -49.82
CA SER A 6 13.99 -70.75 -49.98
C SER A 6 14.08 -69.77 -48.82
N SER A 7 15.31 -69.48 -48.40
CA SER A 7 15.75 -68.40 -47.50
C SER A 7 14.89 -67.12 -47.49
N THR A 8 14.63 -66.57 -46.30
CA THR A 8 14.88 -65.15 -45.99
C THR A 8 14.80 -64.88 -44.49
N THR A 9 15.75 -64.08 -44.03
CA THR A 9 16.02 -63.61 -42.67
C THR A 9 14.82 -62.96 -41.99
N SER A 10 14.60 -63.38 -40.75
CA SER A 10 13.60 -62.93 -39.80
C SER A 10 13.83 -61.48 -39.30
N LYS A 11 12.85 -60.62 -39.53
CA LYS A 11 12.49 -59.51 -38.65
C LYS A 11 10.97 -59.55 -38.47
N PRO A 12 10.47 -59.55 -37.22
CA PRO A 12 9.17 -58.96 -36.98
C PRO A 12 9.17 -58.01 -35.77
N ASP A 13 8.65 -56.83 -36.05
CA ASP A 13 7.64 -56.09 -35.29
C ASP A 13 7.72 -56.02 -33.76
N LYS A 14 7.98 -54.79 -33.27
CA LYS A 14 7.21 -54.24 -32.17
C LYS A 14 6.64 -52.89 -32.57
N SER A 15 5.32 -52.87 -32.59
CA SER A 15 4.47 -51.69 -32.68
C SER A 15 4.53 -50.86 -31.39
N SER A 16 4.25 -49.57 -31.62
CA SER A 16 3.50 -48.61 -30.80
C SER A 16 4.12 -47.98 -29.55
N SER A 17 3.79 -46.69 -29.45
CA SER A 17 3.78 -45.82 -28.28
C SER A 17 5.08 -45.05 -27.98
N SER A 18 5.26 -43.97 -28.75
CA SER A 18 6.01 -42.78 -28.32
C SER A 18 5.40 -42.24 -27.02
N ALA A 19 6.14 -42.38 -25.92
CA ALA A 19 5.79 -41.74 -24.66
C ALA A 19 5.90 -40.22 -24.82
N ALA A 20 4.75 -39.57 -24.99
CA ALA A 20 4.63 -38.13 -24.84
C ALA A 20 4.90 -37.78 -23.37
N GLU A 21 6.04 -37.13 -23.12
CA GLU A 21 6.31 -36.45 -21.87
C GLU A 21 5.24 -35.37 -21.67
N SER A 22 4.22 -35.68 -20.87
CA SER A 22 3.29 -34.69 -20.36
C SER A 22 4.04 -33.79 -19.39
N LYS A 23 4.61 -32.70 -19.90
CA LYS A 23 4.88 -31.51 -19.11
C LYS A 23 3.52 -30.99 -18.65
N SER A 24 3.12 -31.39 -17.44
CA SER A 24 2.10 -30.70 -16.67
C SER A 24 2.49 -29.23 -16.59
N ALA A 25 1.94 -28.42 -17.47
CA ALA A 25 1.98 -26.97 -17.33
C ALA A 25 1.30 -26.66 -16.00
N ALA A 26 2.10 -26.31 -15.00
CA ALA A 26 1.57 -25.75 -13.77
C ALA A 26 0.73 -24.54 -14.18
N LEU A 27 -0.58 -24.62 -13.92
CA LEU A 27 -1.45 -23.46 -13.98
C LEU A 27 -0.76 -22.34 -13.18
N PRO A 28 -0.70 -21.10 -13.68
CA PRO A 28 -0.21 -19.98 -12.90
C PRO A 28 -0.97 -19.98 -11.57
N GLN A 29 -0.26 -20.13 -10.46
CA GLN A 29 -0.90 -19.90 -9.17
C GLN A 29 -1.47 -18.47 -9.21
N PRO A 30 -2.72 -18.26 -8.76
CA PRO A 30 -3.29 -16.92 -8.71
C PRO A 30 -2.32 -16.04 -7.92
N VAL A 31 -1.87 -14.96 -8.55
CA VAL A 31 -1.02 -13.97 -7.89
C VAL A 31 -1.85 -13.44 -6.73
N ARG A 32 -1.49 -13.81 -5.50
CA ARG A 32 -2.16 -13.36 -4.28
C ARG A 32 -2.06 -11.83 -4.23
N ARG A 33 -3.14 -11.15 -4.60
CA ARG A 33 -3.23 -9.69 -4.58
C ARG A 33 -3.55 -9.27 -3.15
N VAL A 34 -2.50 -8.96 -2.39
CA VAL A 34 -2.68 -8.41 -1.04
C VAL A 34 -3.35 -7.04 -1.19
N ILE A 35 -4.41 -6.75 -0.44
CA ILE A 35 -5.09 -5.44 -0.55
C ILE A 35 -4.67 -4.45 0.54
N GLN A 36 -4.07 -4.93 1.63
CA GLN A 36 -3.63 -4.10 2.75
C GLN A 36 -2.13 -3.83 2.69
N ASN A 37 -1.67 -2.79 3.39
CA ASN A 37 -0.24 -2.48 3.46
C ASN A 37 0.56 -3.49 4.28
N PHE A 38 -0.11 -4.43 4.95
CA PHE A 38 0.48 -5.36 5.88
C PHE A 38 -0.21 -6.74 5.82
N LEU A 39 0.45 -7.73 6.44
CA LEU A 39 -0.05 -9.09 6.63
C LEU A 39 -0.07 -9.43 8.13
N LEU A 40 -1.05 -10.23 8.56
CA LEU A 40 -1.02 -10.87 9.88
C LEU A 40 -0.54 -12.31 9.75
N ILE A 41 0.51 -12.66 10.49
CA ILE A 41 1.04 -14.02 10.57
C ILE A 41 0.88 -14.56 11.99
N TRP A 42 0.35 -15.77 12.13
CA TRP A 42 0.28 -16.49 13.40
C TRP A 42 1.21 -17.72 13.37
N LEU A 43 2.28 -17.69 14.16
CA LEU A 43 3.22 -18.80 14.34
C LEU A 43 2.99 -19.50 15.68
N ASP A 44 2.45 -20.71 15.65
CA ASP A 44 2.32 -21.56 16.83
C ASP A 44 2.32 -23.05 16.46
N ALA A 45 3.24 -23.81 17.06
CA ALA A 45 3.37 -25.26 16.86
C ALA A 45 2.10 -26.03 17.24
N ASN A 46 1.31 -25.48 18.16
CA ASN A 46 0.12 -26.12 18.70
C ASN A 46 -1.18 -25.66 18.03
N ILE A 47 -1.10 -24.98 16.87
CA ILE A 47 -2.29 -24.58 16.12
C ILE A 47 -3.12 -25.82 15.81
N ASP A 48 -4.34 -25.80 16.30
CA ASP A 48 -5.35 -26.81 16.07
C ASP A 48 -6.62 -26.11 15.59
N GLU A 49 -6.83 -26.14 14.28
CA GLU A 49 -7.96 -25.52 13.60
C GLU A 49 -9.32 -26.08 14.02
N THR A 50 -9.32 -27.24 14.68
CA THR A 50 -10.55 -27.88 15.17
C THR A 50 -11.04 -27.30 16.49
N LYS A 51 -10.15 -26.68 17.28
CA LYS A 51 -10.46 -26.12 18.61
C LYS A 51 -11.32 -24.87 18.53
N GLU A 52 -12.34 -24.82 19.38
CA GLU A 52 -13.27 -23.70 19.43
C GLU A 52 -12.59 -22.38 19.84
N ASP A 53 -11.67 -22.42 20.80
CA ASP A 53 -10.92 -21.23 21.23
C ASP A 53 -10.07 -20.62 20.10
N PHE A 54 -9.48 -21.47 19.27
CA PHE A 54 -8.71 -21.04 18.11
C PHE A 54 -9.63 -20.43 17.03
N LYS A 55 -10.76 -21.08 16.74
CA LYS A 55 -11.78 -20.54 15.82
C LYS A 55 -12.33 -19.19 16.28
N ASN A 56 -12.61 -19.06 17.58
CA ASN A 56 -13.05 -17.80 18.19
C ASN A 56 -11.99 -16.70 18.08
N SER A 57 -10.72 -17.05 18.31
CA SER A 57 -9.60 -16.11 18.14
C SER A 57 -9.45 -15.65 16.70
N LEU A 58 -9.50 -16.58 15.74
CA LEU A 58 -9.50 -16.24 14.31
C LEU A 58 -10.69 -15.37 13.92
N LYS A 59 -11.87 -15.62 14.47
CA LYS A 59 -13.06 -14.80 14.21
C LYS A 59 -12.84 -13.35 14.66
N HIS A 60 -12.32 -13.12 15.86
CA HIS A 60 -12.00 -11.77 16.32
C HIS A 60 -10.95 -11.09 15.43
N LEU A 61 -9.89 -11.80 15.07
CA LEU A 61 -8.83 -11.25 14.21
C LEU A 61 -9.34 -10.91 12.79
N ARG A 62 -10.22 -11.72 12.21
CA ARG A 62 -10.79 -11.49 10.87
C ARG A 62 -11.69 -10.26 10.78
N HIS A 63 -12.18 -9.75 11.92
CA HIS A 63 -12.87 -8.47 11.93
C HIS A 63 -11.92 -7.28 11.78
N ILE A 64 -10.62 -7.48 12.02
CA ILE A 64 -9.61 -6.42 12.08
C ILE A 64 -8.70 -6.47 10.86
N VAL A 65 -8.31 -7.68 10.46
CA VAL A 65 -7.42 -7.92 9.33
C VAL A 65 -8.10 -8.81 8.31
N VAL A 66 -7.80 -8.50 7.07
CA VAL A 66 -8.39 -9.13 5.89
C VAL A 66 -7.76 -10.53 5.72
N SER A 67 -6.43 -10.64 5.80
CA SER A 67 -5.71 -11.92 5.67
C SER A 67 -4.98 -12.35 6.94
N ILE A 68 -5.07 -13.64 7.28
CA ILE A 68 -4.31 -14.28 8.36
C ILE A 68 -3.61 -15.52 7.78
N THR A 69 -2.28 -15.51 7.80
CA THR A 69 -1.48 -16.69 7.41
C THR A 69 -0.97 -17.38 8.67
N THR A 70 -1.09 -18.71 8.74
CA THR A 70 -0.69 -19.47 9.93
C THR A 70 0.48 -20.40 9.62
N PHE A 71 1.37 -20.59 10.60
CA PHE A 71 2.50 -21.51 10.49
C PHE A 71 2.65 -22.31 11.78
N LYS A 72 3.01 -23.59 11.64
CA LYS A 72 3.38 -24.46 12.76
C LYS A 72 4.89 -24.62 12.93
N ASP A 73 5.65 -24.34 11.87
CA ASP A 73 7.11 -24.43 11.84
C ASP A 73 7.76 -23.05 11.68
N GLY A 74 8.75 -22.78 12.53
CA GLY A 74 9.46 -21.49 12.53
C GLY A 74 10.31 -21.27 11.28
N LYS A 75 10.91 -22.32 10.70
CA LYS A 75 11.77 -22.18 9.52
C LYS A 75 10.96 -21.93 8.26
N GLU A 76 9.83 -22.61 8.11
CA GLU A 76 8.88 -22.33 7.03
C GLU A 76 8.36 -20.89 7.11
N CYS A 77 8.00 -20.45 8.32
CA CYS A 77 7.59 -19.06 8.55
C CYS A 77 8.69 -18.07 8.16
N CYS A 78 9.95 -18.30 8.54
CA CYS A 78 11.06 -17.40 8.20
C CYS A 78 11.32 -17.35 6.70
N LYS A 79 11.25 -18.49 5.99
CA LYS A 79 11.36 -18.51 4.53
C LYS A 79 10.27 -17.70 3.84
N PHE A 80 9.02 -17.85 4.31
CA PHE A 80 7.92 -17.06 3.77
C PHE A 80 8.14 -15.56 4.03
N LEU A 81 8.63 -15.19 5.21
CA LEU A 81 8.94 -13.81 5.55
C LEU A 81 9.99 -13.21 4.61
N ASP A 82 11.01 -13.98 4.22
CA ASP A 82 12.06 -13.51 3.30
C ASP A 82 11.53 -13.12 1.91
N ASP A 83 10.43 -13.71 1.47
CA ASP A 83 9.81 -13.43 0.17
C ASP A 83 8.96 -12.15 0.16
N ILE A 84 8.59 -11.62 1.33
CA ILE A 84 7.77 -10.41 1.46
C ILE A 84 8.63 -9.17 1.20
N LYS A 85 8.29 -8.39 0.17
CA LYS A 85 9.08 -7.21 -0.25
C LYS A 85 8.39 -5.86 -0.03
N LYS A 86 7.07 -5.79 -0.19
CA LYS A 86 6.33 -4.50 -0.22
C LYS A 86 5.48 -4.26 1.03
N GLU A 87 5.08 -5.34 1.69
CA GLU A 87 4.17 -5.33 2.82
C GLU A 87 4.92 -5.35 4.16
N LYS A 88 4.29 -4.81 5.20
CA LYS A 88 4.71 -4.99 6.59
C LYS A 88 4.07 -6.23 7.20
N VAL A 89 4.66 -6.76 8.27
CA VAL A 89 4.16 -7.97 8.92
C VAL A 89 3.91 -7.71 10.40
N PHE A 90 2.68 -7.97 10.82
CA PHE A 90 2.35 -8.16 12.22
C PHE A 90 2.40 -9.65 12.54
N MET A 91 3.05 -10.02 13.63
CA MET A 91 3.19 -11.43 14.03
C MET A 91 2.55 -11.71 15.37
N ILE A 92 1.73 -12.75 15.45
CA ILE A 92 1.32 -13.38 16.70
C ILE A 92 2.15 -14.64 16.84
N VAL A 93 2.92 -14.76 17.92
CA VAL A 93 3.80 -15.92 18.14
C VAL A 93 3.48 -16.59 19.46
N SER A 94 3.46 -17.92 19.48
CA SER A 94 3.46 -18.62 20.76
C SER A 94 4.80 -18.45 21.45
N SER A 95 4.78 -18.36 22.77
CA SER A 95 5.99 -18.09 23.55
C SER A 95 7.16 -19.05 23.32
N ALA A 96 6.90 -20.34 23.05
CA ALA A 96 7.94 -21.34 22.81
C ALA A 96 8.63 -21.13 21.44
N LEU A 97 7.86 -21.03 20.37
CA LEU A 97 8.40 -20.77 19.03
C LEU A 97 8.96 -19.35 18.93
N GLY A 98 8.27 -18.36 19.50
CA GLY A 98 8.70 -16.97 19.53
C GLY A 98 10.10 -16.81 20.12
N ARG A 99 10.43 -17.50 21.21
CA ARG A 99 11.79 -17.49 21.79
C ARG A 99 12.83 -18.11 20.85
N GLN A 100 12.45 -19.14 20.10
CA GLN A 100 13.35 -19.82 19.17
C GLN A 100 13.67 -18.95 17.94
N VAL A 101 12.65 -18.32 17.33
CA VAL A 101 12.83 -17.53 16.10
C VAL A 101 13.15 -16.06 16.36
N ALA A 102 12.98 -15.58 17.60
CA ALA A 102 13.24 -14.20 18.02
C ALA A 102 14.54 -13.58 17.47
N PRO A 103 15.70 -14.27 17.52
CA PRO A 103 16.95 -13.71 17.01
C PRO A 103 16.94 -13.40 15.52
N GLU A 104 16.20 -14.19 14.73
CA GLU A 104 16.04 -14.00 13.29
C GLU A 104 15.02 -12.87 13.02
N LEU A 105 13.85 -12.93 13.67
CA LEU A 105 12.76 -11.96 13.47
C LEU A 105 13.17 -10.52 13.77
N GLN A 106 13.99 -10.28 14.79
CA GLN A 106 14.39 -8.91 15.14
C GLN A 106 15.21 -8.21 14.04
N THR A 107 15.86 -8.97 13.15
CA THR A 107 16.69 -8.43 12.07
C THR A 107 15.93 -8.14 10.79
N MET A 108 14.70 -8.67 10.67
CA MET A 108 13.89 -8.58 9.46
C MET A 108 13.16 -7.23 9.37
N PRO A 109 13.46 -6.35 8.39
CA PRO A 109 12.86 -5.02 8.28
C PRO A 109 11.36 -5.04 7.89
N GLN A 110 10.88 -6.14 7.30
CA GLN A 110 9.47 -6.35 6.96
C GLN A 110 8.59 -6.58 8.20
N ILE A 111 9.16 -7.04 9.32
CA ILE A 111 8.42 -7.22 10.57
C ILE A 111 8.22 -5.87 11.24
N GLU A 112 6.96 -5.48 11.41
CA GLU A 112 6.57 -4.24 12.07
C GLU A 112 6.50 -4.44 13.58
N LEU A 113 5.66 -5.38 14.05
CA LEU A 113 5.50 -5.67 15.47
C LEU A 113 5.18 -7.15 15.72
N ILE A 114 5.57 -7.62 16.91
CA ILE A 114 5.36 -8.99 17.38
C ILE A 114 4.53 -8.96 18.67
N TYR A 115 3.47 -9.76 18.71
CA TYR A 115 2.62 -10.03 19.86
C TYR A 115 2.89 -11.45 20.36
N VAL A 116 3.32 -11.60 21.60
CA VAL A 116 3.53 -12.93 22.20
C VAL A 116 2.23 -13.38 22.84
N PHE A 117 1.65 -14.46 22.35
CA PHE A 117 0.42 -15.05 22.90
C PHE A 117 0.73 -16.33 23.66
N CYS A 118 0.49 -16.35 24.98
CA CYS A 118 0.79 -17.50 25.81
C CYS A 118 -0.04 -17.54 27.11
N GLY A 119 -0.24 -18.73 27.66
CA GLY A 119 -0.95 -18.91 28.93
C GLY A 119 -0.17 -18.46 30.17
N ASN A 120 1.14 -18.24 30.08
CA ASN A 120 2.00 -17.86 31.20
C ASN A 120 2.81 -16.61 30.89
N LYS A 121 2.25 -15.44 31.23
CA LYS A 121 2.83 -14.14 30.95
C LYS A 121 4.19 -13.94 31.63
N SER A 122 4.28 -14.22 32.93
CA SER A 122 5.45 -13.90 33.77
C SER A 122 6.71 -14.65 33.36
N TYR A 123 6.59 -15.89 32.89
CA TYR A 123 7.75 -16.68 32.44
C TYR A 123 8.36 -16.16 31.12
N HIS A 124 7.60 -15.41 30.32
CA HIS A 124 8.01 -14.99 28.98
C HIS A 124 8.22 -13.48 28.84
N GLU A 125 7.86 -12.68 29.84
CA GLU A 125 8.05 -11.23 29.80
C GLU A 125 9.52 -10.80 29.71
N GLU A 126 10.45 -11.51 30.36
CA GLU A 126 11.85 -11.09 30.43
C GLU A 126 12.53 -11.10 29.05
N TRP A 127 12.39 -12.20 28.29
CA TRP A 127 12.98 -12.28 26.96
C TRP A 127 12.21 -11.40 25.96
N ALA A 128 10.88 -11.31 26.10
CA ALA A 128 10.06 -10.44 25.25
C ALA A 128 10.51 -8.96 25.35
N LYS A 129 10.78 -8.47 26.57
CA LYS A 129 11.28 -7.10 26.80
C LYS A 129 12.65 -6.82 26.17
N SER A 130 13.45 -7.86 25.93
CA SER A 130 14.76 -7.72 25.29
C SER A 130 14.69 -7.53 23.77
N ILE A 131 13.52 -7.77 23.16
CA ILE A 131 13.34 -7.68 21.71
C ILE A 131 12.55 -6.41 21.39
N PRO A 132 13.17 -5.40 20.74
CA PRO A 132 12.53 -4.11 20.51
C PRO A 132 11.21 -4.16 19.73
N LYS A 133 11.05 -5.13 18.81
CA LYS A 133 9.84 -5.30 18.00
C LYS A 133 8.71 -6.03 18.73
N VAL A 134 8.94 -6.57 19.93
CA VAL A 134 7.89 -7.20 20.72
C VAL A 134 7.07 -6.14 21.43
N LYS A 135 5.80 -6.05 21.06
CA LYS A 135 4.85 -5.09 21.62
C LYS A 135 4.42 -5.47 23.03
N GLY A 136 4.27 -6.77 23.29
CA GLY A 136 3.87 -7.27 24.60
C GLY A 136 3.63 -8.77 24.64
N VAL A 137 3.36 -9.25 25.86
CA VAL A 137 2.97 -10.62 26.17
C VAL A 137 1.53 -10.64 26.65
N TYR A 138 0.71 -11.50 26.06
CA TYR A 138 -0.73 -11.52 26.20
C TYR A 138 -1.23 -12.93 26.48
N THR A 139 -2.23 -13.03 27.35
CA THR A 139 -2.89 -14.29 27.74
C THR A 139 -4.28 -14.44 27.12
N ASP A 140 -4.81 -13.37 26.52
CA ASP A 140 -6.09 -13.33 25.81
C ASP A 140 -5.85 -12.69 24.42
N ILE A 141 -6.67 -13.09 23.45
CA ILE A 141 -6.62 -12.55 22.08
C ILE A 141 -7.23 -11.14 22.01
N LYS A 142 -8.20 -10.79 22.86
CA LYS A 142 -8.90 -9.49 22.79
C LYS A 142 -7.96 -8.29 22.95
N PRO A 143 -7.02 -8.26 23.91
CA PRO A 143 -6.07 -7.15 23.99
C PRO A 143 -5.07 -7.12 22.83
N ILE A 144 -4.83 -8.26 22.16
CA ILE A 144 -4.04 -8.28 20.91
C ILE A 144 -4.86 -7.62 19.80
N CYS A 145 -6.14 -7.95 19.68
CA CYS A 145 -7.07 -7.33 18.73
C CYS A 145 -7.11 -5.80 18.89
N GLU A 146 -7.34 -5.29 20.10
CA GLU A 146 -7.35 -3.85 20.39
C GLU A 146 -6.02 -3.17 20.05
N ALA A 147 -4.89 -3.80 20.39
CA ALA A 147 -3.58 -3.27 20.06
C ALA A 147 -3.32 -3.27 18.54
N LEU A 148 -3.74 -4.33 17.85
CA LEU A 148 -3.59 -4.50 16.41
C LEU A 148 -4.42 -3.48 15.62
N GLU A 149 -5.64 -3.16 16.06
CA GLU A 149 -6.47 -2.11 15.44
C GLU A 149 -5.73 -0.76 15.40
N ILE A 150 -5.16 -0.36 16.52
CA ILE A 150 -4.42 0.90 16.64
C ILE A 150 -3.12 0.84 15.82
N ASP A 151 -2.37 -0.25 15.94
CA ASP A 151 -1.07 -0.39 15.28
C ASP A 151 -1.22 -0.51 13.75
N ARG A 152 -2.32 -1.07 13.27
CA ARG A 152 -2.70 -1.08 11.86
C ARG A 152 -2.84 0.33 11.31
N GLN A 153 -3.67 1.16 11.94
CA GLN A 153 -3.91 2.54 11.50
C GLN A 153 -2.61 3.33 11.44
N ARG A 154 -1.72 3.12 12.41
CA ARG A 154 -0.37 3.72 12.42
C ARG A 154 0.50 3.20 11.28
N CYS A 155 0.52 1.89 11.04
CA CYS A 155 1.29 1.29 9.96
C CYS A 155 0.84 1.82 8.59
N ASP A 156 -0.47 1.87 8.33
CA ASP A 156 -1.01 2.45 7.08
C ASP A 156 -0.54 3.90 6.91
N ARG A 157 -0.60 4.71 7.98
CA ARG A 157 -0.14 6.10 7.97
C ARG A 157 1.36 6.25 7.74
N ASN A 158 2.17 5.37 8.33
CA ASN A 158 3.64 5.38 8.21
C ASN A 158 4.11 4.91 6.83
N MET A 159 3.31 4.08 6.15
CA MET A 159 3.60 3.57 4.81
C MET A 159 3.17 4.52 3.67
N ILE A 160 2.66 5.72 3.98
CA ILE A 160 2.39 6.74 2.96
C ILE A 160 3.71 7.11 2.29
N SER A 161 3.74 7.00 0.97
CA SER A 161 4.93 7.28 0.16
C SER A 161 5.24 8.78 0.17
N ILE A 162 6.49 9.10 0.47
CA ILE A 162 7.04 10.46 0.44
C ILE A 162 8.17 10.48 -0.58
N SER A 163 8.09 11.41 -1.53
CA SER A 163 9.16 11.68 -2.48
C SER A 163 9.95 12.92 -2.05
N PHE A 164 11.27 12.91 -2.26
CA PHE A 164 12.16 14.01 -1.92
C PHE A 164 12.86 14.53 -3.17
N ASN A 165 12.72 15.84 -3.41
CA ASN A 165 13.07 16.54 -4.65
C ASN A 165 12.33 16.00 -5.89
N ASN A 166 11.94 16.89 -6.80
CA ASN A 166 11.21 16.57 -8.04
C ASN A 166 12.11 15.90 -9.10
N LEU A 167 12.91 14.91 -8.67
CA LEU A 167 13.86 14.17 -9.49
C LEU A 167 13.60 12.67 -9.45
N ASP A 168 12.51 12.23 -8.81
CA ASP A 168 12.04 10.86 -8.94
C ASP A 168 11.11 10.79 -10.17
N PRO A 169 11.50 10.10 -11.26
CA PRO A 169 10.64 9.90 -12.43
C PRO A 169 9.25 9.38 -12.04
N LEU A 170 9.18 8.60 -10.95
CA LEU A 170 7.93 8.06 -10.42
C LEU A 170 6.90 9.15 -10.12
N PHE A 171 7.32 10.28 -9.55
CA PHE A 171 6.44 11.39 -9.21
C PHE A 171 5.80 12.02 -10.46
N MET A 172 6.58 12.16 -11.54
CA MET A 172 6.06 12.70 -12.81
C MET A 172 5.05 11.73 -13.43
N TYR A 173 5.35 10.42 -13.41
CA TYR A 173 4.42 9.41 -13.90
C TYR A 173 3.11 9.40 -13.14
N THR A 174 3.18 9.45 -11.82
CA THR A 174 1.97 9.41 -10.99
C THR A 174 1.17 10.70 -11.11
N GLN A 175 1.82 11.84 -11.34
CA GLN A 175 1.16 13.11 -11.62
C GLN A 175 0.46 13.09 -12.99
N LEU A 176 1.12 12.62 -14.06
CA LEU A 176 0.50 12.47 -15.38
C LEU A 176 -0.65 11.45 -15.36
N LEU A 177 -0.49 10.34 -14.63
CA LEU A 177 -1.55 9.37 -14.41
C LEU A 177 -2.74 10.02 -13.70
N LYS A 178 -2.50 10.80 -12.64
CA LYS A 178 -3.55 11.54 -11.94
C LYS A 178 -4.31 12.47 -12.89
N GLU A 179 -3.60 13.23 -13.71
CA GLU A 179 -4.21 14.15 -14.69
C GLU A 179 -5.05 13.40 -15.73
N ALA A 180 -4.51 12.31 -16.31
CA ALA A 180 -5.24 11.48 -17.25
C ALA A 180 -6.51 10.86 -16.63
N LEU A 181 -6.44 10.40 -15.37
CA LEU A 181 -7.58 9.83 -14.66
C LEU A 181 -8.68 10.87 -14.40
N LEU A 182 -8.32 12.14 -14.15
CA LEU A 182 -9.29 13.22 -13.94
C LEU A 182 -10.06 13.60 -15.22
N GLU A 183 -9.56 13.23 -16.40
CA GLU A 183 -10.22 13.48 -17.69
C GLU A 183 -11.20 12.37 -18.08
N ILE A 184 -11.23 11.24 -17.38
CA ILE A 184 -12.13 10.13 -17.66
C ILE A 184 -13.55 10.51 -17.17
N GLU A 185 -14.54 10.42 -18.05
CA GLU A 185 -15.96 10.55 -17.68
C GLU A 185 -16.42 9.27 -16.98
N ASP A 186 -16.65 9.33 -15.66
CA ASP A 186 -17.16 8.17 -14.90
C ASP A 186 -18.69 8.07 -14.91
N ASP A 187 -19.18 6.82 -14.98
CA ASP A 187 -20.57 6.47 -14.68
C ASP A 187 -20.61 5.87 -13.27
N ASP A 188 -20.93 6.72 -12.29
CA ASP A 188 -21.00 6.44 -10.85
C ASP A 188 -21.75 5.13 -10.48
N LYS A 189 -22.63 4.60 -11.35
CA LYS A 189 -23.37 3.35 -11.10
C LYS A 189 -22.60 2.08 -11.42
N THR A 190 -21.61 2.17 -12.32
CA THR A 190 -20.82 1.02 -12.78
C THR A 190 -19.57 0.86 -11.92
N SER A 191 -18.94 1.97 -11.54
CA SER A 191 -17.69 1.99 -10.77
C SER A 191 -17.79 1.26 -9.42
N ILE A 192 -18.92 1.38 -8.70
CA ILE A 192 -19.09 0.66 -7.43
C ILE A 192 -19.26 -0.85 -7.58
N LYS A 193 -19.94 -1.30 -8.65
CA LYS A 193 -20.09 -2.73 -8.93
C LYS A 193 -18.75 -3.34 -9.31
N ASP A 194 -18.00 -2.61 -10.13
CA ASP A 194 -16.67 -3.00 -10.57
C ASP A 194 -15.67 -3.03 -9.39
N LEU A 195 -15.83 -2.13 -8.40
CA LEU A 195 -15.09 -2.17 -7.15
C LEU A 195 -15.48 -3.40 -6.32
N ALA A 196 -16.77 -3.67 -6.16
CA ALA A 196 -17.24 -4.82 -5.40
C ALA A 196 -16.80 -6.15 -6.03
N GLU A 197 -16.86 -6.27 -7.36
CA GLU A 197 -16.37 -7.44 -8.09
C GLU A 197 -14.86 -7.61 -7.96
N TYR A 198 -14.09 -6.51 -8.12
CA TYR A 198 -12.65 -6.52 -7.83
C TYR A 198 -12.36 -7.01 -6.41
N CYS A 199 -13.15 -6.56 -5.43
CA CYS A 199 -13.02 -6.98 -4.03
C CYS A 199 -13.35 -8.47 -3.83
N ARG A 200 -14.32 -9.02 -4.57
CA ARG A 200 -14.67 -10.46 -4.49
C ARG A 200 -13.59 -11.37 -5.05
N GLU A 201 -12.83 -10.89 -6.03
CA GLU A 201 -11.66 -11.61 -6.55
C GLU A 201 -10.51 -11.67 -5.53
N GLN A 202 -10.60 -10.94 -4.43
CA GLN A 202 -9.61 -10.96 -3.35
C GLN A 202 -10.03 -11.97 -2.30
N ASP A 203 -9.28 -13.06 -2.17
CA ASP A 203 -9.55 -14.16 -1.23
C ASP A 203 -9.69 -13.71 0.24
N ASP A 204 -9.15 -12.54 0.56
CA ASP A 204 -8.98 -12.10 1.92
C ASP A 204 -10.10 -11.12 2.38
N ILE A 205 -10.95 -10.56 1.50
CA ILE A 205 -12.01 -9.61 1.92
C ILE A 205 -13.24 -10.36 2.42
N PRO A 206 -13.73 -10.08 3.65
CA PRO A 206 -14.97 -10.66 4.12
C PRO A 206 -16.17 -10.23 3.25
N GLU A 207 -16.94 -11.21 2.76
CA GLU A 207 -18.11 -10.99 1.90
C GLU A 207 -19.18 -10.07 2.52
N ASP A 208 -19.26 -10.01 3.85
CA ASP A 208 -20.14 -9.08 4.56
C ASP A 208 -19.70 -7.62 4.41
N GLN A 209 -18.39 -7.33 4.39
CA GLN A 209 -17.87 -5.98 4.13
C GLN A 209 -18.12 -5.56 2.67
N ILE A 210 -17.98 -6.48 1.71
CA ILE A 210 -18.31 -6.23 0.30
C ILE A 210 -19.79 -5.90 0.15
N LYS A 211 -20.66 -6.71 0.75
CA LYS A 211 -22.12 -6.49 0.75
C LYS A 211 -22.52 -5.19 1.43
N GLN A 212 -21.80 -4.76 2.45
CA GLN A 212 -22.04 -3.47 3.09
C GLN A 212 -21.80 -2.33 2.10
N ILE A 213 -20.65 -2.34 1.42
CA ILE A 213 -20.31 -1.34 0.41
C ILE A 213 -21.38 -1.31 -0.69
N GLU A 214 -21.73 -2.45 -1.29
CA GLU A 214 -22.74 -2.48 -2.36
C GLU A 214 -24.10 -1.89 -1.96
N ARG A 215 -24.51 -2.07 -0.70
CA ARG A 215 -25.81 -1.61 -0.19
C ARG A 215 -25.80 -0.17 0.27
N GLU A 216 -24.67 0.30 0.78
CA GLU A 216 -24.59 1.54 1.53
C GLU A 216 -23.74 2.59 0.84
N TYR A 217 -22.99 2.26 -0.22
CA TYR A 217 -22.03 3.17 -0.84
C TYR A 217 -22.64 4.54 -1.15
N HIS A 218 -23.75 4.55 -1.90
CA HIS A 218 -24.46 5.76 -2.31
C HIS A 218 -25.19 6.50 -1.17
N LYS A 219 -25.21 5.96 0.05
CA LYS A 219 -25.77 6.65 1.22
C LYS A 219 -24.77 7.63 1.86
N HIS A 220 -23.50 7.54 1.45
CA HIS A 220 -22.40 8.32 2.00
C HIS A 220 -21.56 8.90 0.87
N THR A 221 -20.79 9.96 1.16
CA THR A 221 -19.84 10.52 0.19
C THR A 221 -18.61 9.62 0.06
N PRO A 222 -17.85 9.71 -1.03
CA PRO A 222 -16.59 8.96 -1.15
C PRO A 222 -15.59 9.28 -0.02
N ILE A 223 -15.56 10.53 0.46
CA ILE A 223 -14.72 10.96 1.60
C ILE A 223 -15.12 10.23 2.89
N TRP A 224 -16.42 10.01 3.11
CA TRP A 224 -16.90 9.23 4.25
C TRP A 224 -16.32 7.81 4.22
N TRP A 225 -16.36 7.14 3.06
CA TRP A 225 -15.81 5.79 2.90
C TRP A 225 -14.29 5.74 3.06
N TYR A 226 -13.59 6.78 2.60
CA TYR A 226 -12.16 6.92 2.80
C TYR A 226 -11.78 7.08 4.28
N THR A 227 -12.59 7.81 5.06
CA THR A 227 -12.32 8.09 6.48
C THR A 227 -12.88 7.03 7.43
N ALA A 228 -13.83 6.21 6.97
CA ALA A 228 -14.44 5.14 7.74
C ALA A 228 -13.44 4.01 8.07
N GLU A 229 -13.67 3.33 9.20
CA GLU A 229 -12.91 2.14 9.62
C GLU A 229 -13.25 0.91 8.77
N THR A 230 -13.03 1.01 7.47
CA THR A 230 -13.23 -0.05 6.48
C THR A 230 -11.91 -0.38 5.79
N PHE A 231 -11.91 -1.45 4.99
CA PHE A 231 -10.72 -1.80 4.20
C PHE A 231 -10.41 -0.76 3.10
N ILE A 232 -11.35 0.10 2.71
CA ILE A 232 -11.22 1.07 1.61
C ILE A 232 -10.03 2.01 1.83
N TYR A 233 -9.87 2.57 3.03
CA TYR A 233 -8.72 3.43 3.36
C TYR A 233 -7.39 2.71 3.08
N SER A 234 -7.26 1.47 3.56
CA SER A 234 -6.03 0.68 3.41
C SER A 234 -5.80 0.28 1.95
N THR A 235 -6.85 -0.13 1.23
CA THR A 235 -6.79 -0.55 -0.17
C THR A 235 -6.41 0.61 -1.08
N LEU A 236 -7.05 1.77 -0.92
CA LEU A 236 -6.74 2.93 -1.74
C LEU A 236 -5.33 3.45 -1.47
N ASN A 237 -4.94 3.58 -0.20
CA ASN A 237 -3.59 4.06 0.11
C ASN A 237 -2.52 3.08 -0.35
N ARG A 238 -2.78 1.78 -0.31
CA ARG A 238 -1.91 0.78 -0.91
C ARG A 238 -1.86 0.96 -2.43
N GLY A 239 -3.01 1.07 -3.09
CA GLY A 239 -3.11 1.24 -4.53
C GLY A 239 -2.31 2.44 -5.02
N LEU A 240 -2.45 3.59 -4.34
CA LEU A 240 -1.65 4.79 -4.61
C LEU A 240 -0.14 4.56 -4.37
N ARG A 241 0.24 3.84 -3.30
CA ARG A 241 1.64 3.56 -2.98
C ARG A 241 2.32 2.63 -3.99
N VAL A 242 1.61 1.61 -4.50
CA VAL A 242 2.16 0.63 -5.46
C VAL A 242 1.78 0.94 -6.91
N MET A 243 1.08 2.06 -7.15
CA MET A 243 0.52 2.47 -8.43
C MET A 243 -0.37 1.41 -9.09
N ASP A 244 -1.25 0.80 -8.31
CA ASP A 244 -2.25 -0.14 -8.80
C ASP A 244 -3.37 0.65 -9.50
N VAL A 245 -3.26 0.79 -10.82
CA VAL A 245 -4.20 1.58 -11.64
C VAL A 245 -5.63 1.04 -11.50
N ASP A 246 -5.82 -0.27 -11.37
CA ASP A 246 -7.14 -0.89 -11.20
C ASP A 246 -7.83 -0.36 -9.93
N ILE A 247 -7.08 -0.24 -8.83
CA ILE A 247 -7.60 0.29 -7.55
C ILE A 247 -7.88 1.79 -7.65
N ILE A 248 -6.96 2.54 -8.26
CA ILE A 248 -7.04 4.00 -8.33
C ILE A 248 -8.21 4.44 -9.22
N MET A 249 -8.43 3.77 -10.36
CA MET A 249 -9.55 4.05 -11.27
C MET A 249 -10.91 3.84 -10.63
N LYS A 250 -11.05 2.84 -9.75
CA LYS A 250 -12.34 2.43 -9.19
C LYS A 250 -12.82 3.30 -8.00
N LEU A 251 -11.99 4.21 -7.49
CA LEU A 251 -12.27 5.01 -6.29
C LEU A 251 -12.05 6.50 -6.57
N GLU A 252 -13.01 7.14 -7.24
CA GLU A 252 -12.99 8.58 -7.47
C GLU A 252 -13.29 9.37 -6.18
N LEU A 253 -12.25 9.84 -5.48
CA LEU A 253 -12.40 10.71 -4.30
C LEU A 253 -12.36 12.23 -4.63
N ASN A 254 -12.26 12.62 -5.90
CA ASN A 254 -11.75 13.95 -6.27
C ASN A 254 -12.82 15.02 -6.58
N ARG A 255 -14.12 14.80 -6.34
CA ARG A 255 -15.17 15.73 -6.79
C ARG A 255 -15.66 16.77 -5.78
N GLU A 256 -15.28 16.69 -4.51
CA GLU A 256 -15.74 17.67 -3.49
C GLU A 256 -14.63 18.70 -3.19
N GLN A 257 -14.73 19.87 -3.82
CA GLN A 257 -13.88 21.03 -3.55
C GLN A 257 -14.60 21.98 -2.59
N GLU A 258 -14.21 22.01 -1.32
CA GLU A 258 -14.65 23.06 -0.40
C GLU A 258 -13.50 24.04 -0.14
N HIS A 259 -13.62 25.23 -0.71
CA HIS A 259 -12.70 26.33 -0.43
C HIS A 259 -13.05 26.92 0.94
N GLY A 260 -12.24 26.60 1.95
CA GLY A 260 -12.30 27.25 3.25
C GLY A 260 -12.10 28.77 3.13
N THR A 261 -12.74 29.54 4.01
CA THR A 261 -12.69 31.02 4.00
C THR A 261 -11.39 31.59 4.59
N GLN A 262 -10.57 30.77 5.24
CA GLN A 262 -9.38 31.22 5.95
C GLN A 262 -8.15 31.26 5.05
N LYS A 263 -7.60 32.47 4.83
CA LYS A 263 -6.46 32.72 3.93
C LYS A 263 -5.17 32.01 4.33
N HIS A 264 -4.89 31.93 5.62
CA HIS A 264 -3.72 31.24 6.16
C HIS A 264 -4.09 30.40 7.38
N PHE A 265 -3.67 29.15 7.39
CA PHE A 265 -3.89 28.24 8.51
C PHE A 265 -2.71 27.28 8.66
N GLN A 266 -2.64 26.63 9.82
CA GLN A 266 -1.62 25.64 10.14
C GLN A 266 -2.28 24.30 10.40
N VAL A 267 -1.68 23.24 9.85
CA VAL A 267 -2.11 21.86 10.08
C VAL A 267 -0.92 21.00 10.49
N PHE A 268 -1.24 19.90 11.15
CA PHE A 268 -0.27 19.00 11.75
C PHE A 268 -0.49 17.59 11.25
N ARG A 269 0.60 16.85 11.13
CA ARG A 269 0.55 15.43 10.86
C ARG A 269 1.68 14.72 11.60
N GLY A 270 1.32 13.74 12.41
CA GLY A 270 2.29 12.84 13.01
C GLY A 270 2.39 11.53 12.24
N GLN A 271 3.60 11.02 12.05
CA GLN A 271 3.85 9.68 11.54
C GLN A 271 5.25 9.19 11.91
N GLY A 272 5.47 7.90 11.77
CA GLY A 272 6.80 7.31 11.67
C GLY A 272 7.39 7.52 10.28
N LEU A 273 8.71 7.68 10.23
CA LEU A 273 9.48 7.69 8.99
C LEU A 273 10.65 6.71 9.12
N SER A 274 10.95 5.97 8.05
CA SER A 274 12.10 5.06 8.05
C SER A 274 13.40 5.83 8.30
N LEU A 275 14.41 5.16 8.86
CA LEU A 275 15.73 5.77 9.07
C LEU A 275 16.34 6.27 7.74
N GLU A 276 16.09 5.55 6.65
CA GLU A 276 16.56 5.91 5.31
C GLU A 276 15.88 7.18 4.79
N ASP A 277 14.56 7.23 4.84
CA ASP A 277 13.80 8.39 4.35
C ASP A 277 14.03 9.61 5.23
N PHE A 278 14.23 9.42 6.53
CA PHE A 278 14.64 10.50 7.41
C PHE A 278 16.03 11.05 7.05
N ALA A 279 16.98 10.18 6.70
CA ALA A 279 18.29 10.60 6.23
C ALA A 279 18.21 11.36 4.89
N LYS A 280 17.35 10.92 3.96
CA LYS A 280 17.04 11.64 2.71
C LYS A 280 16.44 13.01 3.01
N MET A 281 15.42 13.08 3.85
CA MET A 281 14.75 14.32 4.26
C MET A 281 15.72 15.35 4.85
N LYS A 282 16.66 14.92 5.71
CA LYS A 282 17.70 15.81 6.27
C LYS A 282 18.60 16.40 5.18
N LYS A 283 19.01 15.58 4.21
CA LYS A 283 19.84 16.02 3.07
C LYS A 283 19.08 16.99 2.16
N THR A 284 17.76 16.84 2.09
CA THR A 284 16.86 17.67 1.27
C THR A 284 16.34 18.91 2.00
N LYS A 285 16.91 19.29 3.15
CA LYS A 285 16.53 20.54 3.84
C LYS A 285 16.69 21.75 2.90
N GLY A 286 15.67 22.60 2.83
CA GLY A 286 15.55 23.73 1.90
C GLY A 286 15.01 23.34 0.52
N GLY A 287 15.03 22.06 0.16
CA GLY A 287 14.44 21.49 -1.05
C GLY A 287 12.95 21.15 -0.91
N LEU A 288 12.45 20.34 -1.83
CA LEU A 288 11.04 19.96 -1.91
C LEU A 288 10.81 18.52 -1.43
N MET A 289 9.61 18.26 -0.94
CA MET A 289 9.07 16.91 -0.72
C MET A 289 7.60 16.87 -1.12
N SER A 290 7.09 15.69 -1.44
CA SER A 290 5.68 15.48 -1.75
C SER A 290 5.11 14.27 -1.04
N PHE A 291 3.81 14.32 -0.75
CA PHE A 291 3.04 13.17 -0.30
C PHE A 291 2.28 12.60 -1.50
N ASN A 292 2.55 11.35 -1.85
CA ASN A 292 1.99 10.75 -3.07
C ASN A 292 0.55 10.24 -2.88
N ASN A 293 0.12 10.08 -1.64
CA ASN A 293 -1.24 9.72 -1.26
C ASN A 293 -2.05 10.96 -0.86
N PHE A 294 -3.37 10.77 -0.66
CA PHE A 294 -4.18 11.77 0.04
C PHE A 294 -3.56 12.05 1.42
N LEU A 295 -3.46 13.33 1.74
CA LEU A 295 -2.75 13.78 2.92
C LEU A 295 -3.76 14.23 3.97
N SER A 296 -4.10 13.29 4.85
CA SER A 296 -4.88 13.54 6.07
C SER A 296 -4.03 14.29 7.10
N THR A 297 -4.55 15.42 7.58
CA THR A 297 -3.92 16.31 8.57
C THR A 297 -4.93 16.76 9.60
N SER A 298 -4.46 17.22 10.76
CA SER A 298 -5.33 17.74 11.82
C SER A 298 -4.96 19.17 12.19
N ARG A 299 -5.94 20.01 12.52
CA ARG A 299 -5.69 21.30 13.17
C ARG A 299 -5.18 21.15 14.61
N ASN A 300 -5.41 20.00 15.23
CA ASN A 300 -4.97 19.71 16.58
C ASN A 300 -3.55 19.11 16.59
N ARG A 301 -2.57 19.93 16.99
CA ARG A 301 -1.17 19.52 17.15
C ARG A 301 -1.01 18.32 18.08
N GLN A 302 -1.76 18.29 19.18
CA GLN A 302 -1.59 17.29 20.24
C GLN A 302 -2.02 15.90 19.77
N ILE A 303 -3.10 15.81 18.99
CA ILE A 303 -3.54 14.55 18.38
C ILE A 303 -2.43 14.00 17.46
N SER A 304 -1.89 14.84 16.58
CA SER A 304 -0.81 14.45 15.67
C SER A 304 0.44 13.99 16.44
N LEU A 305 0.82 14.72 17.49
CA LEU A 305 2.01 14.42 18.27
C LEU A 305 1.86 13.13 19.11
N GLU A 306 0.82 13.03 19.92
CA GLU A 306 0.69 11.96 20.93
C GLU A 306 0.15 10.65 20.37
N ASN A 307 -0.72 10.69 19.35
CA ASN A 307 -1.33 9.47 18.83
C ASN A 307 -0.50 8.82 17.72
N PHE A 308 0.35 9.61 17.05
CA PHE A 308 1.08 9.15 15.85
C PHE A 308 2.59 9.38 15.92
N ALA A 309 3.08 10.62 16.08
CA ALA A 309 4.52 10.90 16.02
C ALA A 309 5.29 10.27 17.20
N ARG A 310 4.84 10.47 18.45
CA ARG A 310 5.50 9.92 19.64
C ARG A 310 5.42 8.40 19.70
N PRO A 311 4.28 7.74 19.41
CA PRO A 311 4.22 6.27 19.40
C PRO A 311 5.16 5.62 18.37
N ALA A 312 5.40 6.27 17.23
CA ALA A 312 6.30 5.74 16.20
C ALA A 312 7.74 5.56 16.69
N THR A 313 8.20 6.31 17.69
CA THR A 313 9.56 6.18 18.22
C THR A 313 9.80 4.86 18.97
N LYS A 314 8.72 4.15 19.33
CA LYS A 314 8.79 2.82 19.95
C LYS A 314 9.28 1.76 18.97
N ASN A 315 9.07 1.97 17.66
CA ASN A 315 9.61 1.08 16.64
C ASN A 315 11.11 1.42 16.42
N PRO A 316 12.04 0.46 16.57
CA PRO A 316 13.48 0.70 16.35
C PRO A 316 13.82 1.14 14.92
N ASP A 317 12.98 0.82 13.93
CA ASP A 317 13.24 1.08 12.52
C ASP A 317 12.69 2.45 12.04
N LEU A 318 11.99 3.17 12.93
CA LEU A 318 11.32 4.43 12.61
C LEU A 318 11.78 5.58 13.50
N VAL A 319 11.77 6.79 12.97
CA VAL A 319 11.79 8.03 13.77
C VAL A 319 10.40 8.63 13.83
N GLY A 320 10.05 9.24 14.95
CA GLY A 320 8.80 9.96 15.11
C GLY A 320 8.91 11.35 14.49
N ILE A 321 8.04 11.66 13.53
CA ILE A 321 8.01 12.96 12.86
C ILE A 321 6.66 13.64 13.13
N LEU A 322 6.72 14.88 13.61
CA LEU A 322 5.61 15.82 13.60
C LEU A 322 5.84 16.84 12.47
N PHE A 323 5.10 16.69 11.39
CA PHE A 323 5.02 17.72 10.36
C PHE A 323 4.14 18.88 10.84
N VAL A 324 4.67 20.09 10.71
CA VAL A 324 3.97 21.36 10.96
C VAL A 324 3.91 22.10 9.63
N MET A 325 2.73 22.15 9.03
CA MET A 325 2.52 22.67 7.68
C MET A 325 1.80 24.00 7.74
N ASN A 326 2.42 25.04 7.17
CA ASN A 326 1.80 26.33 6.98
C ASN A 326 1.15 26.38 5.58
N ILE A 327 -0.16 26.64 5.56
CA ILE A 327 -0.97 26.64 4.36
C ILE A 327 -1.38 28.06 4.02
N ASP A 328 -1.20 28.42 2.75
CA ASP A 328 -1.66 29.66 2.14
C ASP A 328 -2.61 29.30 1.01
N THR A 329 -3.88 29.71 1.12
CA THR A 329 -4.92 29.37 0.14
C THR A 329 -4.68 30.01 -1.23
N ASP A 330 -3.93 31.13 -1.28
CA ASP A 330 -3.55 31.75 -2.55
C ASP A 330 -2.55 30.86 -3.29
N ILE A 331 -1.70 30.13 -2.56
CA ILE A 331 -0.80 29.12 -3.13
C ILE A 331 -1.62 27.90 -3.58
N CYS A 332 -2.54 27.39 -2.76
CA CYS A 332 -3.39 26.25 -3.14
C CYS A 332 -4.12 26.49 -4.47
N THR A 333 -4.66 27.70 -4.64
CA THR A 333 -5.35 28.11 -5.88
C THR A 333 -4.38 28.10 -7.08
N LYS A 334 -3.17 28.62 -6.90
CA LYS A 334 -2.14 28.65 -7.97
C LYS A 334 -1.59 27.27 -8.31
N SER A 335 -1.39 26.42 -7.31
CA SER A 335 -0.83 25.08 -7.45
C SER A 335 -1.88 24.02 -7.74
N GLN A 336 -3.14 24.42 -7.95
CA GLN A 336 -4.28 23.52 -8.13
C GLN A 336 -4.24 22.35 -7.13
N THR A 337 -4.06 22.70 -5.85
CA THR A 337 -4.01 21.73 -4.76
C THR A 337 -5.31 21.80 -3.96
N PRO A 338 -6.35 21.05 -4.37
CA PRO A 338 -7.56 20.90 -3.59
C PRO A 338 -7.27 20.38 -2.18
N PHE A 339 -8.02 20.91 -1.24
CA PHE A 339 -8.16 20.38 0.10
C PHE A 339 -9.61 20.51 0.54
N ALA A 340 -10.02 19.68 1.50
CA ALA A 340 -11.35 19.71 2.10
C ALA A 340 -11.24 19.68 3.62
N GLU A 341 -12.08 20.47 4.29
CA GLU A 341 -12.33 20.31 5.71
C GLU A 341 -13.42 19.25 5.87
N VAL A 342 -13.04 18.07 6.35
CA VAL A 342 -13.91 16.89 6.25
C VAL A 342 -14.79 16.67 7.47
N SER A 343 -14.83 17.62 8.41
CA SER A 343 -15.60 17.52 9.66
C SER A 343 -17.10 17.28 9.44
N GLN A 344 -17.68 17.65 8.30
CA GLN A 344 -19.11 17.42 8.02
C GLN A 344 -19.39 16.16 7.20
N VAL A 345 -18.38 15.65 6.48
CA VAL A 345 -18.54 14.56 5.50
C VAL A 345 -17.77 13.29 5.87
N SER A 346 -16.85 13.37 6.83
CA SER A 346 -16.08 12.22 7.30
C SER A 346 -16.91 11.26 8.15
N TYR A 347 -16.39 10.05 8.34
CA TYR A 347 -16.95 9.07 9.26
C TYR A 347 -17.04 9.58 10.70
N TYR A 348 -16.00 10.30 11.15
CA TYR A 348 -15.88 10.82 12.51
C TYR A 348 -16.64 12.13 12.74
N LYS A 349 -17.08 12.80 11.66
CA LYS A 349 -17.81 14.06 11.70
C LYS A 349 -17.06 15.12 12.55
N ASP A 350 -17.80 15.89 13.36
CA ASP A 350 -17.29 16.97 14.22
C ASP A 350 -16.32 16.52 15.33
N GLN A 351 -16.02 15.22 15.44
CA GLN A 351 -15.08 14.72 16.44
C GLN A 351 -13.62 15.03 16.08
N GLU A 352 -13.34 15.26 14.80
CA GLU A 352 -11.99 15.53 14.30
C GLU A 352 -11.95 16.81 13.47
N GLU A 353 -10.96 17.66 13.76
CA GLU A 353 -10.64 18.84 12.95
C GLU A 353 -9.71 18.45 11.79
N GLU A 354 -10.16 17.51 10.96
CA GLU A 354 -9.39 16.94 9.85
C GLU A 354 -9.46 17.83 8.59
N ILE A 355 -8.29 18.10 8.02
CA ILE A 355 -8.14 18.68 6.68
C ILE A 355 -7.47 17.62 5.78
N LEU A 356 -8.14 17.27 4.68
CA LEU A 356 -7.67 16.29 3.71
C LEU A 356 -7.19 17.00 2.44
N PHE A 357 -5.91 16.84 2.10
CA PHE A 357 -5.36 17.34 0.84
C PHE A 357 -5.33 16.25 -0.23
N THR A 358 -5.43 16.65 -1.50
CA THR A 358 -5.28 15.75 -2.65
C THR A 358 -3.91 15.06 -2.69
N THR A 359 -3.81 14.01 -3.51
CA THR A 359 -2.55 13.32 -3.79
C THR A 359 -1.53 14.27 -4.42
N HIS A 360 -0.24 13.96 -4.26
CA HIS A 360 0.89 14.70 -4.84
C HIS A 360 1.04 16.14 -4.32
N THR A 361 0.59 16.40 -3.10
CA THR A 361 0.76 17.72 -2.49
C THR A 361 2.25 17.98 -2.19
N ILE A 362 2.78 19.12 -2.65
CA ILE A 362 4.21 19.47 -2.58
C ILE A 362 4.46 20.50 -1.48
N PHE A 363 5.53 20.29 -0.71
CA PHE A 363 5.99 21.18 0.34
C PHE A 363 7.49 21.47 0.22
N ARG A 364 7.88 22.67 0.64
CA ARG A 364 9.29 23.00 0.93
C ARG A 364 9.63 22.62 2.36
N ILE A 365 10.81 22.03 2.55
CA ILE A 365 11.33 21.67 3.88
C ILE A 365 12.08 22.87 4.48
N ASP A 366 11.45 23.59 5.40
CA ASP A 366 12.03 24.80 5.97
C ASP A 366 13.00 24.50 7.12
N ARG A 367 12.49 23.78 8.13
CA ARG A 367 13.25 23.45 9.35
C ARG A 367 13.02 22.00 9.76
N ILE A 368 14.06 21.42 10.33
CA ILE A 368 14.05 20.08 10.93
C ILE A 368 14.71 20.24 12.30
N GLU A 369 13.93 20.05 13.36
CA GLU A 369 14.32 20.31 14.73
C GLU A 369 13.96 19.12 15.60
N ARG A 370 14.82 18.78 16.56
CA ARG A 370 14.49 17.72 17.51
C ARG A 370 13.49 18.27 18.52
N ILE A 371 12.43 17.52 18.83
CA ILE A 371 11.53 17.86 19.93
C ILE A 371 12.21 17.41 21.22
N ASP A 372 12.34 18.32 22.19
CA ASP A 372 12.92 17.98 23.47
C ASP A 372 11.98 17.02 24.23
N ASP A 373 12.44 15.79 24.41
CA ASP A 373 11.80 14.76 25.21
C ASP A 373 12.90 14.08 26.03
N LYS A 374 12.79 14.20 27.35
CA LYS A 374 13.79 13.72 28.32
C LYS A 374 14.11 12.23 28.17
N HIS A 375 13.21 11.47 27.56
CA HIS A 375 13.34 10.01 27.44
C HIS A 375 13.43 9.54 25.98
N ASN A 376 13.51 10.45 25.00
CA ASN A 376 13.40 10.09 23.59
C ASN A 376 14.12 11.10 22.67
N ASP A 377 15.24 10.68 22.09
CA ASP A 377 16.02 11.48 21.16
C ASP A 377 15.60 11.29 19.69
N ARG A 378 14.56 10.48 19.43
CA ARG A 378 14.12 10.05 18.09
C ARG A 378 12.85 10.75 17.61
N LEU A 379 12.46 11.83 18.29
CA LEU A 379 11.27 12.62 17.98
C LEU A 379 11.65 13.98 17.38
N TRP A 380 11.09 14.29 16.21
CA TRP A 380 11.47 15.45 15.42
C TRP A 380 10.25 16.23 14.94
N GLN A 381 10.40 17.55 14.87
CA GLN A 381 9.49 18.46 14.23
C GLN A 381 10.06 18.87 12.87
N VAL A 382 9.21 18.85 11.84
CA VAL A 382 9.57 19.27 10.49
C VAL A 382 8.59 20.37 10.07
N ASN A 383 9.11 21.57 9.88
CA ASN A 383 8.32 22.70 9.41
C ASN A 383 8.31 22.71 7.89
N LEU A 384 7.11 22.74 7.35
CA LEU A 384 6.84 22.68 5.92
C LEU A 384 6.02 23.90 5.49
N THR A 385 6.29 24.39 4.29
CA THR A 385 5.47 25.41 3.63
C THR A 385 4.98 24.86 2.30
N LEU A 386 3.69 25.02 2.02
CA LEU A 386 3.10 24.57 0.76
C LEU A 386 3.83 25.21 -0.43
N ALA A 387 4.14 24.42 -1.45
CA ALA A 387 4.86 24.87 -2.64
C ALA A 387 4.06 24.57 -3.91
N VAL A 388 4.26 25.41 -4.94
CA VAL A 388 3.72 25.16 -6.28
C VAL A 388 4.60 24.11 -6.98
N ALA A 389 3.98 23.23 -7.76
CA ALA A 389 4.74 22.36 -8.65
C ALA A 389 5.54 23.22 -9.65
N PRO A 390 6.79 22.86 -9.98
CA PRO A 390 7.46 23.46 -11.12
C PRO A 390 6.67 23.13 -12.39
N ASP A 391 6.56 24.10 -13.31
CA ASP A 391 5.87 23.89 -14.58
C ASP A 391 6.56 22.74 -15.35
N ILE A 392 5.76 21.88 -15.98
CA ILE A 392 6.27 20.76 -16.81
C ILE A 392 7.20 21.29 -17.92
N ASP A 393 6.95 22.51 -18.40
CA ASP A 393 7.73 23.20 -19.43
C ASP A 393 9.12 23.67 -18.95
N ASP A 394 9.35 23.75 -17.63
CA ASP A 394 10.65 24.11 -17.05
C ASP A 394 11.61 22.91 -16.92
N LEU A 395 11.18 21.72 -17.35
CA LEU A 395 11.98 20.49 -17.28
C LEU A 395 12.89 20.31 -18.51
N PRO A 396 14.12 19.81 -18.32
CA PRO A 396 15.05 19.63 -19.42
C PRO A 396 14.50 18.64 -20.49
N PRO A 397 14.67 18.92 -21.80
CA PRO A 397 14.00 18.22 -22.92
C PRO A 397 14.20 16.70 -22.97
N ASN A 398 15.25 16.20 -22.33
CA ASN A 398 15.68 14.80 -22.37
C ASN A 398 14.84 13.89 -21.45
N TYR A 399 13.85 14.45 -20.75
CA TYR A 399 12.98 13.73 -19.80
C TYR A 399 11.83 12.95 -20.45
N PHE A 400 11.45 13.29 -21.69
CA PHE A 400 10.27 12.73 -22.37
C PHE A 400 10.56 11.52 -23.27
N ASP A 401 11.75 10.92 -23.20
CA ASP A 401 12.13 9.79 -24.07
C ASP A 401 11.46 8.44 -23.68
N ILE A 402 10.27 8.47 -23.06
CA ILE A 402 9.62 7.25 -22.54
C ILE A 402 8.31 6.98 -23.30
N LEU A 403 8.36 5.90 -24.08
CA LEU A 403 7.31 5.40 -24.96
C LEU A 403 6.09 4.93 -24.16
N ILE A 404 4.94 5.58 -24.36
CA ILE A 404 3.64 4.96 -24.11
C ILE A 404 3.34 4.05 -25.31
N VAL A 405 3.39 2.74 -25.10
CA VAL A 405 3.05 1.74 -26.12
C VAL A 405 1.52 1.58 -26.14
N PRO A 406 0.86 1.41 -27.31
CA PRO A 406 -0.61 1.42 -27.43
C PRO A 406 -1.39 0.33 -26.67
N ASN A 407 -0.73 -0.49 -25.85
CA ASN A 407 -1.32 -1.62 -25.14
C ASN A 407 -1.15 -1.53 -23.60
N GLY A 408 -0.88 -0.34 -23.04
CA GLY A 408 -0.80 -0.15 -21.58
C GLY A 408 0.46 -0.74 -20.91
N ALA A 409 1.49 -1.11 -21.68
CA ALA A 409 2.78 -1.51 -21.12
C ALA A 409 3.67 -0.28 -20.90
N ILE A 410 4.08 -0.04 -19.65
CA ILE A 410 5.13 0.93 -19.28
C ILE A 410 6.48 0.20 -19.43
N LEU A 411 7.28 0.58 -20.42
CA LEU A 411 8.67 0.10 -20.53
C LEU A 411 9.56 0.98 -19.65
N TYR A 412 10.28 0.35 -18.73
CA TYR A 412 11.25 1.03 -17.88
C TYR A 412 12.48 1.49 -18.70
N PRO A 413 13.22 2.53 -18.27
CA PRO A 413 14.28 3.19 -19.05
C PRO A 413 15.47 2.32 -19.49
N ASN A 414 15.55 1.07 -19.06
CA ASN A 414 16.70 0.20 -19.32
C ASN A 414 16.64 -0.54 -20.66
N ASP A 415 15.56 -0.42 -21.45
CA ASP A 415 15.33 -1.30 -22.62
C ASP A 415 15.18 -0.60 -23.98
N VAL A 416 15.57 0.67 -24.17
CA VAL A 416 15.32 1.36 -25.46
C VAL A 416 16.57 2.04 -26.06
N THR A 417 16.91 1.62 -27.30
CA THR A 417 17.84 2.31 -28.21
C THR A 417 17.18 3.55 -28.86
N PRO A 418 17.90 4.64 -29.13
CA PRO A 418 17.29 5.91 -29.52
C PRO A 418 16.75 5.91 -30.97
N TYR A 419 15.54 6.46 -31.16
CA TYR A 419 14.91 6.69 -32.47
C TYR A 419 14.72 8.19 -32.79
N THR A 420 14.62 8.51 -34.09
CA THR A 420 14.81 9.83 -34.70
C THR A 420 13.56 10.72 -34.74
N GLU A 421 13.78 12.03 -34.95
CA GLU A 421 12.82 13.17 -34.97
C GLU A 421 11.48 12.94 -35.74
N SER A 422 11.43 12.02 -36.71
CA SER A 422 10.19 11.71 -37.43
C SER A 422 9.11 11.07 -36.55
N SER A 423 9.50 10.36 -35.48
CA SER A 423 8.57 9.67 -34.58
C SER A 423 7.81 10.61 -33.64
N LYS A 424 8.36 11.80 -33.35
CA LYS A 424 7.73 12.81 -32.47
C LYS A 424 6.46 13.42 -33.07
N ALA A 425 6.39 13.55 -34.39
CA ALA A 425 5.22 14.09 -35.09
C ALA A 425 4.02 13.12 -35.09
N GLU A 426 4.28 11.83 -35.03
CA GLU A 426 3.27 10.77 -35.07
C GLU A 426 2.63 10.54 -33.69
N ILE A 427 3.41 10.64 -32.61
CA ILE A 427 2.94 10.57 -31.22
C ILE A 427 1.97 11.74 -30.91
N LYS A 428 2.27 12.96 -31.38
CA LYS A 428 1.37 14.11 -31.22
C LYS A 428 0.03 13.97 -31.97
N ARG A 429 -0.02 13.16 -33.03
CA ARG A 429 -1.27 12.88 -33.75
C ARG A 429 -2.14 11.85 -33.04
N ASN A 430 -1.54 10.81 -32.48
CA ASN A 430 -2.27 9.71 -31.85
C ASN A 430 -2.84 10.08 -30.47
N ALA A 431 -2.23 11.03 -29.75
CA ALA A 431 -2.78 11.56 -28.50
C ALA A 431 -4.12 12.30 -28.66
N LYS A 432 -4.52 12.67 -29.88
CA LYS A 432 -5.80 13.35 -30.16
C LYS A 432 -6.95 12.43 -30.56
N GLY A 433 -6.73 11.11 -30.60
CA GLY A 433 -7.75 10.14 -31.04
C GLY A 433 -7.98 9.05 -30.00
N VAL A 434 -8.68 9.36 -28.92
CA VAL A 434 -9.22 8.34 -28.02
C VAL A 434 -10.43 7.70 -28.71
N LEU A 435 -10.21 6.53 -29.32
CA LEU A 435 -11.30 5.70 -29.83
C LEU A 435 -11.72 4.71 -28.74
N SER A 436 -13.03 4.56 -28.56
CA SER A 436 -13.63 3.64 -27.60
C SER A 436 -13.33 2.17 -27.95
N PHE A 437 -13.24 1.34 -26.90
CA PHE A 437 -12.88 -0.08 -26.96
C PHE A 437 -13.79 -0.93 -27.87
N ASP A 438 -15.00 -0.46 -28.17
CA ASP A 438 -15.99 -1.16 -29.01
C ASP A 438 -15.72 -1.05 -30.53
N GLN A 439 -14.82 -0.17 -31.00
CA GLN A 439 -14.57 0.00 -32.44
C GLN A 439 -13.44 -0.86 -33.02
N LEU A 440 -12.79 -1.70 -32.20
CA LEU A 440 -11.64 -2.51 -32.62
C LEU A 440 -11.95 -3.99 -32.90
N VAL A 441 -13.21 -4.44 -32.73
CA VAL A 441 -13.59 -5.83 -32.97
C VAL A 441 -14.04 -6.12 -34.41
N ASP A 442 -14.32 -5.11 -35.24
CA ASP A 442 -14.98 -5.34 -36.55
C ASP A 442 -14.10 -5.13 -37.80
N LYS A 443 -12.77 -5.22 -37.66
CA LYS A 443 -11.85 -5.22 -38.82
C LYS A 443 -10.85 -6.36 -38.80
N LYS A 444 -11.36 -7.58 -39.01
CA LYS A 444 -10.64 -8.66 -39.68
C LYS A 444 -11.56 -9.30 -40.72
N SER A 445 -11.58 -8.70 -41.92
CA SER A 445 -11.87 -9.38 -43.18
C SER A 445 -10.60 -9.40 -44.01
#